data_AF-A0A8S3JAX8-F1
#
_entry.id   AF-A0A8S3JAX8-F1
#
_cell.length_a   1.000
_cell.length_b   1.000
_cell.length_c   1.000
_cell.angle_alpha   90.00
_cell.angle_beta   90.00
_cell.angle_gamma   90.00
#
_symmetry.space_group_name_H-M   'P 1'
#
loop_
_entity.id
_entity.type
_entity.pdbx_description
1 polymer ?
#
loop_
_entity_poly.entity_id
_entity_poly.type
_entity_poly.pdbx_seq_one_letter_code
_entity_poly.pdbx_strand_id
1 'polypeptide(L)'
;TESLVEEEQEQEPVIQEDEVFTLFVKNLNFDTTDEDLEKHFSSIGSCRAYVAKKKDLKRSGQLLSMGYGFVEYSSVKLLEEALKQLQNSELQGHTLELKRSERTMKSNPQAKSNKRKRQIEKEQQTSKILVKNIPFQANIKEIRELFRVFGELKFVRLPKKVDDERHRGFGFVDFMSKNDAK
;
A
#
# COMPACT_ATOMS: atom_id res chain seq x y z
N THR A 1 -19.61 4.45 -60.04
CA THR A 1 -19.60 5.48 -58.98
C THR A 1 -19.46 4.77 -57.65
N GLU A 2 -18.85 5.43 -56.67
CA GLU A 2 -18.45 4.96 -55.33
C GLU A 2 -17.12 4.21 -55.29
N SER A 3 -15.95 4.87 -55.25
CA SER A 3 -15.38 5.86 -54.29
C SER A 3 -14.93 5.26 -52.96
N LEU A 4 -13.60 5.32 -52.79
CA LEU A 4 -12.79 4.96 -51.62
C LEU A 4 -13.32 5.56 -50.32
N VAL A 5 -13.27 4.76 -49.27
CA VAL A 5 -13.07 5.26 -47.90
C VAL A 5 -11.99 4.37 -47.29
N GLU A 6 -10.74 4.82 -47.38
CA GLU A 6 -9.63 4.25 -46.61
C GLU A 6 -9.70 4.87 -45.21
N GLU A 7 -10.19 4.11 -44.23
CA GLU A 7 -10.05 4.43 -42.82
C GLU A 7 -8.59 4.18 -42.41
N GLU A 8 -7.84 5.27 -42.23
CA GLU A 8 -6.56 5.25 -41.52
C GLU A 8 -6.81 4.85 -40.06
N GLN A 9 -6.63 3.57 -39.75
CA GLN A 9 -6.60 3.09 -38.38
C GLN A 9 -5.33 3.62 -37.69
N GLU A 10 -5.51 4.65 -36.85
CA GLU A 10 -4.53 5.05 -35.84
C GLU A 10 -4.12 3.81 -35.02
N GLN A 11 -2.90 3.33 -35.25
CA GLN A 11 -2.32 2.25 -34.46
C GLN A 11 -2.04 2.79 -33.06
N GLU A 12 -2.91 2.45 -32.10
CA GLU A 12 -2.59 2.57 -30.69
C GLU A 12 -1.28 1.79 -30.42
N PRO A 13 -0.28 2.39 -29.75
CA PRO A 13 0.98 1.71 -29.50
C PRO A 13 0.71 0.48 -28.63
N VAL A 14 1.01 -0.69 -29.17
CA VAL A 14 0.99 -1.97 -28.46
C VAL A 14 1.95 -1.87 -27.28
N ILE A 15 1.41 -1.72 -26.07
CA ILE A 15 2.20 -1.64 -24.84
C ILE A 15 2.81 -3.03 -24.61
N GLN A 16 4.07 -3.20 -25.01
CA GLN A 16 4.89 -4.31 -24.54
C GLN A 16 4.97 -4.19 -23.02
N GLU A 17 4.64 -5.27 -22.29
CA GLU A 17 4.76 -5.34 -20.82
C GLU A 17 6.24 -5.38 -20.40
N ASP A 18 7.00 -4.35 -20.77
CA ASP A 18 8.30 -4.10 -20.19
C ASP A 18 8.12 -3.93 -18.68
N GLU A 19 8.98 -4.60 -17.89
CA GLU A 19 8.94 -4.47 -16.45
C GLU A 19 9.15 -3.01 -16.04
N VAL A 20 8.05 -2.32 -15.69
CA VAL A 20 8.10 -0.93 -15.25
C VAL A 20 8.43 -0.86 -13.75
N PHE A 21 9.42 -0.03 -13.43
CA PHE A 21 9.87 0.18 -12.06
C PHE A 21 9.34 1.52 -11.54
N THR A 22 8.31 1.45 -10.70
CA THR A 22 7.66 2.64 -10.15
C THR A 22 8.22 3.05 -8.78
N LEU A 23 8.52 4.34 -8.63
CA LEU A 23 8.74 5.05 -7.37
C LEU A 23 7.45 5.71 -6.91
N PHE A 24 7.26 5.70 -5.59
CA PHE A 24 6.26 6.47 -4.89
C PHE A 24 6.92 7.74 -4.33
N VAL A 25 6.38 8.89 -4.70
CA VAL A 25 6.86 10.21 -4.28
C VAL A 25 5.82 10.82 -3.36
N LYS A 26 6.21 11.13 -2.12
CA LYS A 26 5.34 11.70 -1.10
C LYS A 26 5.81 13.11 -0.75
N ASN A 27 4.89 13.89 -0.19
CA ASN A 27 5.12 15.27 0.23
C ASN A 27 5.38 16.19 -0.97
N LEU A 28 4.66 15.95 -2.06
CA LEU A 28 4.63 16.87 -3.19
C LEU A 28 3.78 18.09 -2.83
N ASN A 29 4.15 19.25 -3.36
CA ASN A 29 3.31 20.42 -3.30
C ASN A 29 2.01 20.15 -4.09
N PHE A 30 0.89 20.69 -3.62
CA PHE A 30 -0.40 20.54 -4.28
C PHE A 30 -0.46 21.23 -5.65
N ASP A 31 0.40 22.23 -5.86
CA ASP A 31 0.54 22.94 -7.13
C ASP A 31 1.49 22.23 -8.11
N THR A 32 2.22 21.20 -7.67
CA THR A 32 3.15 20.46 -8.54
C THR A 32 2.39 19.74 -9.64
N THR A 33 2.78 19.97 -10.89
CA THR A 33 2.23 19.27 -12.06
C THR A 33 3.00 17.98 -12.35
N ASP A 34 2.41 17.14 -13.20
CA ASP A 34 3.06 15.96 -13.76
C ASP A 34 4.33 16.31 -14.54
N GLU A 35 4.32 17.39 -15.33
CA GLU A 35 5.47 17.90 -16.07
C GLU A 35 6.61 18.37 -15.15
N ASP A 36 6.29 19.10 -14.08
CA ASP A 36 7.27 19.55 -13.08
C ASP A 36 7.96 18.35 -12.42
N LEU A 37 7.17 17.34 -12.08
CA LEU A 37 7.66 16.11 -11.47
C LEU A 37 8.55 15.33 -12.46
N GLU A 38 8.16 15.22 -13.73
CA GLU A 38 8.97 14.56 -14.75
C GLU A 38 10.31 15.25 -14.95
N LYS A 39 10.30 16.59 -15.04
CA LYS A 39 11.51 17.41 -15.19
C LYS A 39 12.46 17.31 -14.00
N HIS A 40 11.94 17.16 -12.78
CA HIS A 40 12.78 16.99 -11.59
C HIS A 40 13.50 15.63 -11.59
N PHE A 41 12.82 14.59 -12.05
CA PHE A 41 13.35 13.22 -12.06
C PHE A 41 14.13 12.89 -13.34
N SER A 42 13.98 13.68 -14.40
CA SER A 42 14.71 13.49 -15.66
C SER A 42 16.23 13.66 -15.52
N SER A 43 16.72 14.21 -14.40
CA SER A 43 18.17 14.31 -14.12
C SER A 43 18.85 12.95 -13.95
N ILE A 44 18.09 11.92 -13.56
CA ILE A 44 18.60 10.55 -13.38
C ILE A 44 18.48 9.77 -14.69
N GLY A 45 17.37 9.96 -15.40
CA GLY A 45 17.14 9.35 -16.71
C GLY A 45 15.72 9.58 -17.22
N SER A 46 15.43 9.06 -18.41
CA SER A 46 14.09 9.12 -18.99
C SER A 46 13.08 8.39 -18.07
N CYS A 47 12.02 9.10 -17.71
CA CYS A 47 11.02 8.62 -16.77
C CYS A 47 9.65 9.18 -17.13
N ARG A 48 8.60 8.48 -16.72
CA ARG A 48 7.22 8.97 -16.81
C ARG A 48 6.72 9.30 -15.42
N ALA A 49 6.25 10.52 -15.20
CA ALA A 49 5.75 10.94 -13.89
C ALA A 49 4.24 11.25 -13.93
N TYR A 50 3.54 10.99 -12.83
CA TYR A 50 2.15 11.44 -12.67
C TYR A 50 1.82 11.76 -11.21
N VAL A 51 1.15 12.89 -11.02
CA VAL A 51 0.65 13.33 -9.71
C VAL A 51 -0.72 12.72 -9.47
N ALA A 52 -0.93 12.13 -8.29
CA ALA A 52 -2.22 11.57 -7.93
C ALA A 52 -3.20 12.71 -7.61
N LYS A 53 -4.29 12.77 -8.37
CA LYS A 53 -5.35 13.78 -8.21
C LYS A 53 -6.65 13.10 -7.79
N LYS A 54 -7.43 13.78 -6.94
CA LYS A 54 -8.76 13.34 -6.51
C LYS A 54 -9.78 14.41 -6.90
N LYS A 55 -10.96 13.97 -7.32
CA LYS A 55 -12.07 14.88 -7.59
C LYS A 55 -12.49 15.60 -6.30
N ASP A 56 -12.45 16.92 -6.33
CA ASP A 56 -12.92 17.72 -5.21
C ASP A 56 -14.45 17.63 -5.12
N LEU A 57 -14.94 17.24 -3.94
CA LEU A 57 -16.37 17.05 -3.69
C LEU A 57 -17.07 18.37 -3.35
N LYS A 58 -16.30 19.40 -2.95
CA LYS A 58 -16.81 20.70 -2.48
C LYS A 58 -16.69 21.78 -3.56
N ARG A 59 -15.65 21.73 -4.39
CA ARG A 59 -15.51 22.60 -5.58
C ARG A 59 -15.72 21.79 -6.85
N SER A 60 -16.88 22.03 -7.47
CA SER A 60 -17.35 21.47 -8.74
C SER A 60 -16.24 21.02 -9.69
N GLY A 61 -16.03 19.70 -9.79
CA GLY A 61 -15.30 19.07 -10.89
C GLY A 61 -13.78 19.23 -10.93
N GLN A 62 -13.17 20.05 -10.07
CA GLN A 62 -11.73 20.28 -10.12
C GLN A 62 -10.95 19.09 -9.53
N LEU A 63 -9.89 18.69 -10.20
CA LEU A 63 -8.96 17.65 -9.75
C LEU A 63 -7.97 18.28 -8.77
N LEU A 64 -8.07 17.92 -7.50
CA LEU A 64 -7.15 18.38 -6.46
C LEU A 64 -6.01 17.38 -6.30
N SER A 65 -4.76 17.86 -6.31
CA SER A 65 -3.59 17.03 -6.00
C SER A 65 -3.72 16.42 -4.60
N MET A 66 -3.29 15.17 -4.44
CA MET A 66 -3.28 14.48 -3.15
C MET A 66 -1.95 14.66 -2.40
N GLY A 67 -1.02 15.46 -2.95
CA GLY A 67 0.30 15.69 -2.34
C GLY A 67 1.25 14.48 -2.47
N TYR A 68 0.96 13.58 -3.40
CA TYR A 68 1.82 12.45 -3.74
C TYR A 68 1.67 12.09 -5.23
N GLY A 69 2.67 11.39 -5.74
CA GLY A 69 2.77 11.03 -7.15
C GLY A 69 3.62 9.78 -7.33
N PHE A 70 3.81 9.43 -8.59
CA PHE A 70 4.57 8.25 -8.98
C PHE A 70 5.49 8.59 -10.14
N VAL A 71 6.65 7.94 -10.17
CA VAL A 71 7.64 8.08 -11.24
C VAL A 71 8.01 6.68 -11.72
N GLU A 72 7.90 6.44 -13.01
CA GLU A 72 8.12 5.15 -13.65
C GLU A 72 9.40 5.21 -14.49
N TYR A 73 10.31 4.27 -14.22
CA TYR A 73 11.53 4.06 -14.98
C TYR A 73 11.49 2.71 -15.69
N SER A 74 12.13 2.63 -16.86
CA SER A 74 12.33 1.38 -17.60
C SER A 74 13.41 0.48 -16.99
N SER A 75 14.12 0.93 -15.95
CA SER A 75 15.21 0.17 -15.32
C SER A 75 15.23 0.30 -13.79
N VAL A 76 15.49 -0.81 -13.10
CA VAL A 76 15.76 -0.84 -11.65
C VAL A 76 16.92 0.08 -11.27
N LYS A 77 17.97 0.13 -12.10
CA LYS A 77 19.20 0.88 -11.77
C LYS A 77 18.89 2.37 -11.61
N LEU A 78 18.16 2.94 -12.57
CA LEU A 78 17.71 4.33 -12.54
C LEU A 78 16.81 4.60 -11.33
N LEU A 79 15.89 3.67 -11.03
CA LEU A 79 15.04 3.77 -9.85
C LEU A 79 15.85 3.79 -8.54
N GLU A 80 16.88 2.94 -8.42
CA GLU A 80 17.76 2.90 -7.25
C GLU A 80 18.63 4.15 -7.13
N GLU A 81 19.12 4.68 -8.25
CA GLU A 81 19.87 5.93 -8.27
C GLU A 81 19.01 7.12 -7.86
N ALA A 82 17.78 7.21 -8.36
CA ALA A 82 16.82 8.23 -7.94
C ALA A 82 16.52 8.14 -6.42
N LEU A 83 16.39 6.93 -5.85
CA LEU A 83 16.23 6.75 -4.41
C LEU A 83 17.44 7.15 -3.58
N LYS A 84 18.65 7.12 -4.15
CA LYS A 84 19.87 7.50 -3.44
C LYS A 84 20.15 9.00 -3.56
N GLN A 85 19.91 9.56 -4.74
CA GLN A 85 20.29 10.93 -5.08
C GLN A 85 19.18 11.95 -4.83
N LEU A 86 17.92 11.60 -5.13
CA LEU A 86 16.79 12.52 -5.05
C LEU A 86 15.97 12.38 -3.76
N GLN A 87 16.40 11.50 -2.85
CA GLN A 87 15.74 11.35 -1.55
C GLN A 87 15.90 12.62 -0.72
N ASN A 88 14.79 13.14 -0.21
CA ASN A 88 14.73 14.42 0.49
C ASN A 88 15.16 15.62 -0.37
N SER A 89 15.10 15.52 -1.70
CA SER A 89 15.25 16.68 -2.58
C SER A 89 14.09 17.66 -2.40
N GLU A 90 14.32 18.95 -2.59
CA GLU A 90 13.27 19.95 -2.48
C GLU A 90 12.68 20.28 -3.85
N LEU A 91 11.35 20.28 -3.93
CA LEU A 91 10.60 20.70 -5.10
C LEU A 91 9.50 21.66 -4.67
N GLN A 92 9.51 22.89 -5.22
CA GLN A 92 8.54 23.95 -4.87
C GLN A 92 8.38 24.15 -3.35
N GLY A 93 9.51 24.17 -2.63
CA GLY A 93 9.58 24.37 -1.18
C GLY A 93 9.14 23.17 -0.33
N HIS A 94 8.93 22.01 -0.92
CA HIS A 94 8.60 20.78 -0.20
C HIS A 94 9.69 19.72 -0.37
N THR A 95 10.12 19.13 0.76
CA THR A 95 11.09 18.04 0.79
C THR A 95 10.42 16.72 0.39
N LEU A 96 10.85 16.11 -0.72
CA LEU A 96 10.27 14.91 -1.28
C LEU A 96 10.70 13.65 -0.53
N GLU A 97 9.75 12.79 -0.16
CA GLU A 97 10.03 11.46 0.40
C GLU A 97 9.76 10.38 -0.64
N LEU A 98 10.83 9.69 -1.05
CA LEU A 98 10.81 8.65 -2.08
C LEU A 98 10.79 7.25 -1.44
N LYS A 99 9.94 6.39 -1.99
CA LYS A 99 9.86 4.96 -1.64
C LYS A 99 9.68 4.11 -2.89
N ARG A 100 10.05 2.84 -2.81
CA ARG A 100 9.66 1.87 -3.83
C ARG A 100 8.13 1.71 -3.83
N SER A 101 7.51 1.82 -5.00
CA SER A 101 6.06 1.69 -5.11
C SER A 101 5.60 0.27 -4.79
N GLU A 102 4.46 0.16 -4.12
CA GLU A 102 3.82 -1.13 -3.88
C GLU A 102 3.30 -1.76 -5.18
N ARG A 103 3.11 -0.99 -6.27
CA ARG A 103 2.70 -1.52 -7.58
C ARG A 103 3.79 -2.39 -8.20
N THR A 104 5.04 -1.92 -8.18
CA THR A 104 6.25 -2.70 -8.53
C THR A 104 6.41 -3.96 -7.66
N MET A 105 5.86 -3.95 -6.44
CA MET A 105 5.90 -5.10 -5.53
C MET A 105 4.75 -6.10 -5.77
N LYS A 106 3.70 -5.73 -6.53
CA LYS A 106 2.60 -6.63 -6.91
C LYS A 106 2.91 -7.46 -8.16
N SER A 107 3.77 -6.94 -9.05
CA SER A 107 4.25 -7.64 -10.24
C SER A 107 5.31 -8.70 -9.93
N ASN A 108 5.98 -8.64 -8.77
CA ASN A 108 6.96 -9.64 -8.37
C ASN A 108 6.37 -10.69 -7.37
N PRO A 109 6.21 -11.98 -7.74
CA PRO A 109 5.67 -13.03 -6.88
C PRO A 109 6.46 -13.25 -5.57
N GLN A 110 7.76 -12.93 -5.56
CA GLN A 110 8.63 -13.12 -4.40
C GLN A 110 8.42 -12.11 -3.27
N ALA A 111 7.88 -10.91 -3.53
CA ALA A 111 7.65 -9.90 -2.49
C ALA A 111 6.48 -10.25 -1.54
N LYS A 112 5.59 -11.17 -1.95
CA LYS A 112 4.48 -11.67 -1.12
C LYS A 112 4.98 -12.54 0.05
N SER A 113 6.10 -13.26 -0.10
CA SER A 113 6.62 -14.16 0.93
C SER A 113 7.32 -13.42 2.07
N ASN A 114 8.06 -12.34 1.76
CA ASN A 114 8.79 -11.56 2.77
C ASN A 114 7.89 -10.67 3.63
N LYS A 115 6.76 -10.17 3.11
CA LYS A 115 5.78 -9.41 3.92
C LYS A 115 5.02 -10.35 4.87
N ARG A 116 4.68 -11.58 4.45
CA ARG A 116 4.12 -12.62 5.33
C ARG A 116 5.13 -13.07 6.39
N LYS A 117 6.39 -13.37 6.02
CA LYS A 117 7.43 -13.75 7.00
C LYS A 117 7.69 -12.67 8.05
N ARG A 118 7.89 -11.40 7.63
CA ARG A 118 8.10 -10.30 8.58
C ARG A 118 6.89 -10.00 9.47
N GLN A 119 5.67 -10.22 8.97
CA GLN A 119 4.47 -10.11 9.79
C GLN A 119 4.38 -11.26 10.80
N ILE A 120 4.63 -12.50 10.36
CA ILE A 120 4.67 -13.69 11.23
C ILE A 120 5.75 -13.55 12.32
N GLU A 121 6.95 -13.08 11.98
CA GLU A 121 8.04 -12.87 12.96
C GLU A 121 7.71 -11.79 13.99
N LYS A 122 7.02 -10.72 13.57
CA LYS A 122 6.53 -9.69 14.51
C LYS A 122 5.41 -10.23 15.39
N GLU A 123 4.49 -11.01 14.83
CA GLU A 123 3.34 -11.59 15.55
C GLU A 123 3.80 -12.65 16.57
N GLN A 124 4.83 -13.45 16.24
CA GLN A 124 5.48 -14.41 17.13
C GLN A 124 6.24 -13.78 18.32
N GLN A 125 6.54 -12.48 18.28
CA GLN A 125 7.17 -11.77 19.40
C GLN A 125 6.16 -11.05 20.32
N THR A 126 4.88 -11.02 19.93
CA THR A 126 3.84 -10.40 20.76
C THR A 126 3.20 -11.43 21.67
N SER A 127 2.83 -11.02 22.89
CA SER A 127 2.04 -11.86 23.80
C SER A 127 0.57 -12.03 23.33
N LYS A 128 0.25 -11.66 22.09
CA LYS A 128 -1.11 -11.61 21.57
C LYS A 128 -1.33 -12.72 20.56
N ILE A 129 -2.29 -13.58 20.83
CA ILE A 129 -2.74 -14.63 19.93
C ILE A 129 -4.07 -14.27 19.27
N LEU A 130 -4.25 -14.73 18.03
CA LEU A 130 -5.51 -14.68 17.30
C LEU A 130 -6.19 -16.05 17.38
N VAL A 131 -7.36 -16.09 18.02
CA VAL A 131 -8.20 -17.27 18.13
C VAL A 131 -9.25 -17.22 17.02
N LYS A 132 -9.21 -18.18 16.10
CA LYS A 132 -10.20 -18.33 15.01
C LYS A 132 -11.21 -19.42 15.37
N ASN A 133 -12.33 -19.42 14.65
CA ASN A 133 -13.38 -20.44 14.78
C ASN A 133 -14.07 -20.44 16.16
N ILE A 134 -14.27 -19.25 16.73
CA ILE A 134 -15.03 -19.09 17.96
C ILE A 134 -16.53 -19.24 17.64
N PRO A 135 -17.27 -20.15 18.30
CA PRO A 135 -18.69 -20.33 18.02
C PRO A 135 -19.48 -19.06 18.35
N PHE A 136 -20.42 -18.66 17.48
CA PHE A 136 -21.14 -17.37 17.54
C PHE A 136 -21.88 -17.04 18.85
N GLN A 137 -22.05 -18.05 19.71
CA GLN A 137 -22.69 -17.96 21.01
C GLN A 137 -21.69 -17.69 22.15
N ALA A 138 -20.38 -17.78 21.88
CA ALA A 138 -19.36 -17.69 22.90
C ALA A 138 -19.21 -16.26 23.44
N ASN A 139 -19.02 -16.19 24.75
CA ASN A 139 -18.82 -14.93 25.46
C ASN A 139 -17.35 -14.65 25.74
N ILE A 140 -17.01 -13.37 25.91
CA ILE A 140 -15.65 -12.95 26.31
C ILE A 140 -15.22 -13.62 27.63
N LYS A 141 -16.17 -13.83 28.56
CA LYS A 141 -15.91 -14.49 29.85
C LYS A 141 -15.52 -15.97 29.68
N GLU A 142 -16.20 -16.69 28.79
CA GLU A 142 -15.92 -18.11 28.52
C GLU A 142 -14.55 -18.28 27.86
N ILE A 143 -14.22 -17.43 26.89
CA ILE A 143 -12.89 -17.41 26.26
C ILE A 143 -11.83 -17.06 27.30
N ARG A 144 -12.08 -16.08 28.18
CA ARG A 144 -11.14 -15.76 29.26
C ARG A 144 -10.87 -16.97 30.17
N GLU A 145 -11.92 -17.66 30.61
CA GLU A 145 -11.76 -18.81 31.52
C GLU A 145 -11.03 -19.97 30.82
N LEU A 146 -11.37 -20.24 29.56
CA LEU A 146 -10.74 -21.29 28.76
C LEU A 146 -9.24 -21.03 28.55
N PHE A 147 -8.85 -19.79 28.26
CA PHE A 147 -7.44 -19.45 28.00
C PHE A 147 -6.63 -19.20 29.28
N ARG A 148 -7.28 -19.06 30.44
CA ARG A 148 -6.61 -18.89 31.74
C ARG A 148 -5.82 -20.11 32.19
N VAL A 149 -6.20 -21.32 31.72
CA VAL A 149 -5.46 -22.56 32.03
C VAL A 149 -4.07 -22.61 31.38
N PHE A 150 -3.87 -21.83 30.31
CA PHE A 150 -2.60 -21.76 29.58
C PHE A 150 -1.69 -20.64 30.08
N GLY A 151 -2.22 -19.69 30.85
CA GLY A 151 -1.45 -18.57 31.40
C GLY A 151 -2.32 -17.39 31.84
N GLU A 152 -1.69 -16.40 32.46
CA GLU A 152 -2.39 -15.20 32.91
C GLU A 152 -2.70 -14.27 31.72
N LEU A 153 -3.96 -13.85 31.60
CA LEU A 153 -4.45 -13.03 30.50
C LEU A 153 -4.47 -11.54 30.89
N LYS A 154 -3.84 -10.68 30.07
CA LYS A 154 -3.98 -9.23 30.15
C LYS A 154 -5.36 -8.79 29.71
N PHE A 155 -5.75 -9.17 28.50
CA PHE A 155 -7.01 -8.74 27.91
C PHE A 155 -7.52 -9.70 26.84
N VAL A 156 -8.85 -9.77 26.69
CA VAL A 156 -9.53 -10.57 25.67
C VAL A 156 -10.46 -9.66 24.89
N ARG A 157 -10.32 -9.63 23.55
CA ARG A 157 -11.12 -8.80 22.65
C ARG A 157 -11.82 -9.65 21.62
N LEU A 158 -13.16 -9.63 21.61
CA LEU A 158 -13.98 -10.26 20.58
C LEU A 158 -14.66 -9.16 19.73
N PRO A 159 -14.20 -8.91 18.48
CA PRO A 159 -14.85 -7.93 17.61
C PRO A 159 -16.27 -8.36 17.25
N LYS A 160 -17.23 -7.48 17.52
CA LYS A 160 -18.63 -7.66 17.11
C LYS A 160 -18.86 -7.24 15.66
N LYS A 161 -19.82 -7.86 14.99
CA LYS A 161 -20.28 -7.39 13.68
C LYS A 161 -21.02 -6.07 13.90
N VAL A 162 -20.98 -5.15 12.93
CA VAL A 162 -21.68 -3.84 13.01
C VAL A 162 -23.20 -4.01 12.87
N ASP A 163 -23.59 -5.13 12.27
CA ASP A 163 -24.94 -5.45 11.79
C ASP A 163 -25.68 -6.43 12.72
N ASP A 164 -24.94 -7.16 13.55
CA ASP A 164 -25.49 -8.17 14.46
C ASP A 164 -24.73 -8.09 15.79
N GLU A 165 -25.42 -8.25 16.92
CA GLU A 165 -24.81 -8.17 18.26
C GLU A 165 -23.83 -9.33 18.54
N ARG A 166 -23.77 -10.32 17.64
CA ARG A 166 -22.83 -11.44 17.69
C ARG A 166 -21.42 -11.06 17.24
N HIS A 167 -20.45 -11.80 17.76
CA HIS A 167 -19.05 -11.63 17.42
C HIS A 167 -18.70 -12.22 16.04
N ARG A 168 -17.62 -11.75 15.41
CA ARG A 168 -17.21 -12.18 14.06
C ARG A 168 -16.59 -13.58 13.96
N GLY A 169 -16.72 -14.41 15.00
CA GLY A 169 -16.18 -15.78 15.03
C GLY A 169 -14.66 -15.85 15.20
N PHE A 170 -14.04 -14.74 15.62
CA PHE A 170 -12.64 -14.66 15.99
C PHE A 170 -12.44 -13.68 17.15
N GLY A 171 -11.34 -13.85 17.87
CA GLY A 171 -10.98 -13.03 19.03
C GLY A 171 -9.48 -12.89 19.19
N PHE A 172 -9.06 -11.84 19.87
CA PHE A 172 -7.67 -11.61 20.24
C PHE A 172 -7.52 -11.83 21.74
N VAL A 173 -6.54 -12.64 22.13
CA VAL A 173 -6.20 -12.91 23.53
C VAL A 173 -4.77 -12.44 23.75
N ASP A 174 -4.56 -11.59 24.76
CA ASP A 174 -3.25 -11.05 25.10
C ASP A 174 -2.82 -11.61 26.46
N PHE A 175 -1.68 -12.30 26.49
CA PHE A 175 -1.11 -12.92 27.68
C PHE A 175 -0.14 -11.97 28.40
N MET A 176 0.02 -12.18 29.70
CA MET A 176 1.04 -11.51 30.50
C MET A 176 2.43 -11.91 30.02
N SER A 177 2.67 -13.21 29.87
CA SER A 177 3.94 -13.79 29.42
C SER A 177 3.93 -14.08 27.92
N LYS A 178 5.09 -13.90 27.27
CA LYS A 178 5.28 -14.29 25.86
C LYS A 178 5.37 -15.80 25.68
N ASN A 179 5.73 -16.55 26.73
CA ASN A 179 5.83 -18.00 26.65
C ASN A 179 4.45 -18.68 26.63
N ASP A 180 3.46 -18.04 27.26
CA ASP A 180 2.08 -18.53 27.33
C ASP A 180 1.31 -18.26 26.00
N ALA A 181 1.87 -17.39 25.14
CA ALA A 181 1.29 -16.97 23.86
C ALA A 181 1.90 -17.69 22.64
N LYS A 182 2.42 -18.91 22.82
CA LYS A 182 3.07 -19.71 21.77
C LYS A 182 2.26 -20.91 21.33
#